data_AF-A0A850HFP1-F1
#
_entry.id   AF-A0A850HFP1-F1
#
_cell.length_a   1.000
_cell.length_b   1.000
_cell.length_c   1.000
_cell.angle_alpha   90.00
_cell.angle_beta   90.00
_cell.angle_gamma   90.00
#
_symmetry.space_group_name_H-M   'P 1'
#
loop_
_entity.id
_entity.type
_entity.pdbx_description
1 polymer ?
#
loop_
_entity_poly.entity_id
_entity_poly.type
_entity_poly.pdbx_seq_one_letter_code
_entity_poly.pdbx_strand_id
1 'polypeptide(L)'
;MAKKDKAKDEDEKPKGGKLKLIIGAVLLLGAGAGGVYGAMAAGLLGPTAEAAEPQGPELILKGETDPYAPPSDSKDAAADAAVFGEGGSKYRTAYFRFENSFTSNFADSTGIIQVSLATSTQRDGRVLQWLKRHELAVRSAILVELAATPEEDAFSADGKERMSKRLTQAINKVLEEKEGFGGVDAVYFEQFLVQ
;
A
#
# COMPACT_ATOMS: atom_id res chain seq x y z
N MET A 1 59.71 -79.74 10.79
CA MET A 1 59.84 -79.84 9.32
C MET A 1 58.51 -79.38 8.73
N ALA A 2 58.38 -78.14 8.28
CA ALA A 2 58.81 -77.62 6.98
C ALA A 2 57.77 -77.88 5.86
N LYS A 3 57.13 -76.77 5.46
CA LYS A 3 56.87 -76.31 4.09
C LYS A 3 56.02 -77.16 3.12
N LYS A 4 54.87 -76.56 2.74
CA LYS A 4 54.63 -75.88 1.46
C LYS A 4 53.82 -76.62 0.36
N ASP A 5 52.67 -76.01 0.08
CA ASP A 5 51.93 -75.79 -1.18
C ASP A 5 51.78 -76.92 -2.22
N LYS A 6 50.53 -77.12 -2.67
CA LYS A 6 50.15 -76.83 -4.06
C LYS A 6 48.63 -76.64 -4.24
N ALA A 7 48.30 -75.59 -4.98
CA ALA A 7 46.97 -75.10 -5.33
C ALA A 7 46.40 -75.75 -6.62
N LYS A 8 45.08 -75.60 -6.79
CA LYS A 8 44.33 -75.51 -8.08
C LYS A 8 42.89 -75.06 -7.75
N ASP A 9 42.50 -73.79 -7.90
CA ASP A 9 42.15 -72.98 -9.10
C ASP A 9 40.66 -73.13 -9.52
N GLU A 10 40.11 -72.05 -10.10
CA GLU A 10 38.73 -71.80 -10.61
C GLU A 10 37.72 -71.27 -9.55
N ASP A 11 36.90 -70.22 -9.75
CA ASP A 11 36.52 -69.47 -10.94
C ASP A 11 35.89 -68.11 -10.53
N GLU A 12 36.08 -67.06 -11.33
CA GLU A 12 35.60 -65.69 -11.09
C GLU A 12 34.47 -65.33 -12.07
N LYS A 13 33.26 -64.96 -11.58
CA LYS A 13 32.22 -64.22 -12.36
C LYS A 13 31.07 -63.64 -11.48
N PRO A 14 30.22 -62.72 -11.97
CA PRO A 14 30.35 -61.27 -11.75
C PRO A 14 29.17 -60.66 -10.93
N LYS A 15 29.40 -59.61 -10.11
CA LYS A 15 28.33 -58.94 -9.34
C LYS A 15 27.71 -57.75 -10.10
N GLY A 16 26.98 -58.03 -11.18
CA GLY A 16 26.25 -57.06 -12.01
C GLY A 16 24.97 -56.44 -11.40
N GLY A 17 24.69 -56.67 -10.11
CA GLY A 17 23.49 -56.16 -9.44
C GLY A 17 23.61 -54.71 -8.95
N LYS A 18 24.79 -54.30 -8.49
CA LYS A 18 24.99 -52.95 -7.90
C LYS A 18 25.00 -51.85 -8.96
N LEU A 19 25.48 -52.14 -10.16
CA LEU A 19 25.52 -51.17 -11.26
C LEU A 19 24.12 -50.82 -11.80
N LYS A 20 23.20 -51.80 -11.85
CA LYS A 20 21.80 -51.57 -12.25
C LYS A 20 21.04 -50.69 -11.25
N LEU A 21 21.33 -50.84 -9.95
CA LEU A 21 20.76 -50.00 -8.90
C LEU A 21 21.25 -48.54 -9.00
N ILE A 22 22.54 -48.33 -9.29
CA ILE A 22 23.09 -46.98 -9.48
C ILE A 22 22.49 -46.33 -10.73
N ILE A 23 22.40 -47.06 -11.84
CA ILE A 23 21.79 -46.54 -13.08
C ILE A 23 20.31 -46.21 -12.86
N GLY A 24 19.56 -47.07 -12.15
CA GLY A 24 18.17 -46.81 -11.79
C GLY A 24 17.99 -45.57 -10.91
N ALA A 25 18.87 -45.36 -9.93
CA ALA A 25 18.85 -44.19 -9.06
C ALA A 25 19.17 -42.89 -9.83
N VAL A 26 20.15 -42.93 -10.74
CA VAL A 26 20.50 -41.76 -11.57
C VAL A 26 19.38 -41.44 -12.58
N LEU A 27 18.74 -42.44 -13.17
CA LEU A 27 17.56 -42.25 -14.03
C LEU A 27 16.37 -41.65 -13.26
N LEU A 28 16.12 -42.12 -12.04
CA LEU A 28 15.07 -41.57 -11.17
C LEU A 28 15.37 -40.12 -10.78
N LEU A 29 16.62 -39.79 -10.44
CA LEU A 29 17.03 -38.42 -10.13
C LEU A 29 16.95 -37.51 -11.36
N GLY A 30 17.38 -37.99 -12.53
CA GLY A 30 17.28 -37.26 -13.79
C GLY A 30 15.84 -37.01 -14.23
N ALA A 31 14.96 -38.01 -14.08
CA ALA A 31 13.53 -37.88 -14.36
C ALA A 31 12.83 -36.97 -13.34
N GLY A 32 13.22 -37.00 -12.06
CA GLY A 32 12.69 -36.10 -11.04
C GLY A 32 13.07 -34.65 -11.29
N ALA A 33 14.35 -34.38 -11.58
CA ALA A 33 14.83 -33.03 -11.91
C ALA A 33 14.25 -32.51 -13.24
N GLY A 34 14.21 -33.36 -14.27
CA GLY A 34 13.63 -33.03 -15.57
C GLY A 34 12.11 -32.87 -15.55
N GLY A 35 11.41 -33.62 -14.69
CA GLY A 35 9.96 -33.53 -14.51
C GLY A 35 9.54 -32.24 -13.82
N VAL A 36 10.26 -31.80 -12.78
CA VAL A 36 10.01 -30.51 -12.13
C VAL A 36 10.32 -29.34 -13.07
N TYR A 37 11.44 -29.41 -13.79
CA TYR A 37 11.79 -28.39 -14.79
C TYR A 37 10.78 -28.33 -15.95
N GLY A 38 10.37 -29.50 -16.47
CA GLY A 38 9.37 -29.59 -17.52
C GLY A 38 7.99 -29.09 -17.09
N ALA A 39 7.59 -29.36 -15.84
CA ALA A 39 6.33 -28.87 -15.30
C ALA A 39 6.35 -27.35 -14.98
N MET A 40 7.51 -26.78 -14.62
CA MET A 40 7.70 -25.32 -14.57
C MET A 40 7.67 -24.70 -15.97
N ALA A 41 8.37 -25.28 -16.96
CA ALA A 41 8.39 -24.79 -18.33
C ALA A 41 7.02 -24.91 -19.04
N ALA A 42 6.24 -25.92 -18.69
CA ALA A 42 4.87 -26.11 -19.18
C ALA A 42 3.81 -25.29 -18.41
N GLY A 43 4.22 -24.51 -17.40
CA GLY A 43 3.31 -23.67 -16.61
C GLY A 43 2.37 -24.44 -15.66
N LEU A 44 2.53 -25.75 -15.49
CA LEU A 44 1.77 -26.56 -14.53
C LEU A 44 2.21 -26.33 -13.07
N LEU A 45 3.46 -25.90 -12.88
CA LEU A 45 4.03 -25.47 -11.61
C LEU A 45 4.43 -23.99 -11.72
N GLY A 46 3.47 -23.14 -12.08
CA GLY A 46 3.65 -21.69 -11.94
C GLY A 46 3.76 -21.30 -10.46
N PRO A 47 4.40 -20.16 -10.13
CA PRO A 47 4.36 -19.66 -8.78
C PRO A 47 2.87 -19.51 -8.43
N THR A 48 2.43 -20.19 -7.37
CA THR A 48 1.22 -19.75 -6.68
C THR A 48 1.44 -18.27 -6.44
N ALA A 49 0.64 -17.44 -7.09
CA ALA A 49 0.56 -16.05 -6.74
C ALA A 49 0.28 -16.03 -5.24
N GLU A 50 1.31 -15.78 -4.43
CA GLU A 50 1.12 -15.14 -3.15
C GLU A 50 0.15 -14.01 -3.46
N ALA A 51 -1.05 -14.09 -2.89
CA ALA A 51 -1.99 -12.99 -2.95
C ALA A 51 -1.18 -11.76 -2.57
N ALA A 52 -0.96 -10.87 -3.55
CA ALA A 52 -0.18 -9.68 -3.32
C ALA A 52 -0.79 -9.02 -2.08
N GLU A 53 -0.03 -8.98 -0.99
CA GLU A 53 -0.41 -8.25 0.22
C GLU A 53 -0.97 -6.91 -0.25
N PRO A 54 -2.21 -6.55 0.12
CA PRO A 54 -2.87 -5.39 -0.44
C PRO A 54 -1.96 -4.18 -0.27
N GLN A 55 -1.47 -3.67 -1.40
CA GLN A 55 -0.48 -2.60 -1.43
C GLN A 55 -1.17 -1.28 -1.06
N GLY A 56 -1.33 -1.05 0.24
CA GLY A 56 -1.83 0.19 0.81
C GLY A 56 -3.15 0.08 1.57
N PRO A 57 -3.69 1.23 2.00
CA PRO A 57 -4.98 1.37 2.67
C PRO A 57 -6.13 0.87 1.81
N GLU A 58 -7.03 0.10 2.42
CA GLU A 58 -8.19 -0.50 1.75
C GLU A 58 -9.44 0.36 1.90
N LEU A 59 -10.37 0.22 0.95
CA LEU A 59 -11.68 0.86 1.02
C LEU A 59 -12.57 0.15 2.05
N ILE A 60 -13.21 0.89 2.95
CA ILE A 60 -14.07 0.32 3.99
C ILE A 60 -15.54 0.53 3.64
N LEU A 61 -16.36 -0.53 3.67
CA LEU A 61 -17.80 -0.40 3.41
C LEU A 61 -18.53 0.32 4.55
N LYS A 62 -19.67 0.93 4.23
CA LYS A 62 -20.59 1.44 5.26
C LYS A 62 -21.03 0.31 6.18
N GLY A 63 -20.85 0.48 7.49
CA GLY A 63 -21.19 -0.52 8.51
C GLY A 63 -20.12 -1.58 8.78
N GLU A 64 -19.00 -1.53 8.05
CA GLU A 64 -17.83 -2.37 8.31
C GLU A 64 -16.90 -1.69 9.33
N THR A 65 -16.36 -2.48 10.25
CA THR A 65 -15.41 -2.00 11.27
C THR A 65 -14.04 -1.77 10.65
N ASP A 66 -13.46 -0.60 10.91
CA ASP A 66 -12.10 -0.29 10.47
C ASP A 66 -11.06 -0.82 11.47
N PRO A 67 -10.22 -1.80 11.10
CA PRO A 67 -9.23 -2.38 12.01
C PRO A 67 -8.11 -1.39 12.38
N TYR A 68 -7.99 -0.27 11.67
CA TYR A 68 -6.98 0.77 11.89
C TYR A 68 -7.59 2.08 12.39
N ALA A 69 -8.84 2.07 12.86
CA ALA A 69 -9.49 3.26 13.37
C ALA A 69 -8.67 3.88 14.52
N PRO A 70 -8.43 5.20 14.52
CA PRO A 70 -7.77 5.86 15.64
C PRO A 70 -8.61 5.70 16.93
N PRO A 71 -7.98 5.59 18.11
CA PRO A 71 -8.70 5.43 19.38
C PRO A 71 -9.72 6.55 19.60
N SER A 72 -10.87 6.18 20.20
CA SER A 72 -12.13 6.93 20.23
C SER A 72 -12.13 8.28 20.97
N ASP A 73 -10.96 8.80 21.35
CA ASP A 73 -10.83 10.08 22.07
C ASP A 73 -10.83 11.29 21.11
N SER A 74 -10.80 11.02 19.80
CA SER A 74 -10.96 12.05 18.76
C SER A 74 -12.44 12.26 18.46
N LYS A 75 -12.90 13.52 18.42
CA LYS A 75 -14.27 13.92 18.00
C LYS A 75 -14.69 13.44 16.60
N ASP A 76 -13.77 12.80 15.87
CA ASP A 76 -13.93 12.25 14.52
C ASP A 76 -14.22 10.73 14.51
N ALA A 77 -14.15 10.05 15.66
CA ALA A 77 -14.29 8.59 15.79
C ALA A 77 -15.74 8.09 15.90
N ALA A 78 -16.73 8.84 15.41
CA ALA A 78 -18.14 8.44 15.44
C ALA A 78 -18.55 7.55 14.25
N ALA A 79 -17.63 6.76 13.69
CA ALA A 79 -17.89 5.96 12.49
C ALA A 79 -18.47 4.56 12.79
N ASP A 80 -18.23 3.99 13.97
CA ASP A 80 -18.62 2.61 14.27
C ASP A 80 -20.11 2.41 14.63
N ALA A 81 -20.84 3.51 14.85
CA ALA A 81 -22.29 3.50 15.14
C ALA A 81 -23.09 4.46 14.24
N ALA A 82 -22.48 4.97 13.17
CA ALA A 82 -23.17 5.88 12.26
C ALA A 82 -24.23 5.14 11.45
N VAL A 83 -25.49 5.59 11.53
CA VAL A 83 -26.54 5.14 10.60
C VAL A 83 -26.25 5.78 9.24
N PHE A 84 -25.76 4.99 8.29
CA PHE A 84 -25.44 5.48 6.96
C PHE A 84 -26.72 5.62 6.11
N GLY A 85 -26.87 6.77 5.44
CA GLY A 85 -27.94 6.96 4.45
C GLY A 85 -27.73 6.10 3.20
N GLU A 86 -28.83 5.79 2.50
CA GLU A 86 -28.84 4.99 1.27
C GLU A 86 -28.19 5.69 0.06
N GLY A 87 -28.02 7.01 0.11
CA GLY A 87 -27.36 7.79 -0.94
C GLY A 87 -25.83 7.83 -0.85
N GLY A 88 -25.18 8.13 -1.97
CA GLY A 88 -23.74 8.39 -2.06
C GLY A 88 -22.88 7.13 -2.23
N SER A 89 -21.61 7.21 -1.79
CA SER A 89 -20.68 6.08 -1.86
C SER A 89 -21.15 4.90 -1.02
N LYS A 90 -20.84 3.68 -1.46
CA LYS A 90 -21.01 2.45 -0.65
C LYS A 90 -19.95 2.31 0.45
N TYR A 91 -18.89 3.11 0.37
CA TYR A 91 -17.80 3.15 1.33
C TYR A 91 -18.10 4.17 2.44
N ARG A 92 -17.63 3.91 3.65
CA ARG A 92 -17.67 4.90 4.73
C ARG A 92 -16.71 6.05 4.37
N THR A 93 -17.03 7.26 4.78
CA THR A 93 -16.12 8.41 4.66
C THR A 93 -15.67 8.81 6.06
N ALA A 94 -14.38 8.80 6.30
CA ALA A 94 -13.76 9.37 7.50
C ALA A 94 -13.19 10.74 7.19
N TYR A 95 -13.13 11.60 8.21
CA TYR A 95 -12.59 12.96 8.08
C TYR A 95 -11.41 13.15 9.02
N PHE A 96 -10.39 13.86 8.54
CA PHE A 96 -9.27 14.34 9.33
C PHE A 96 -9.31 15.87 9.32
N ARG A 97 -9.41 16.49 10.51
CA ARG A 97 -9.41 17.94 10.66
C ARG A 97 -8.02 18.43 11.07
N PHE A 98 -7.54 19.48 10.40
CA PHE A 98 -6.31 20.14 10.85
C PHE A 98 -6.63 21.04 12.04
N GLU A 99 -5.89 20.88 13.14
CA GLU A 99 -6.14 21.63 14.38
C GLU A 99 -5.93 23.14 14.21
N ASN A 100 -4.91 23.53 13.44
CA ASN A 100 -4.54 24.93 13.23
C ASN A 100 -4.90 25.39 11.81
N SER A 101 -5.44 26.61 11.71
CA SER A 101 -5.65 27.30 10.44
C SER A 101 -4.34 27.57 9.70
N PHE A 102 -4.46 27.80 8.40
CA PHE A 102 -3.38 28.13 7.48
C PHE A 102 -3.53 29.60 7.08
N THR A 103 -2.43 30.34 7.10
CA THR A 103 -2.38 31.72 6.63
C THR A 103 -1.27 31.84 5.60
N SER A 104 -1.59 32.40 4.44
CA SER A 104 -0.65 32.61 3.34
C SER A 104 -1.00 33.89 2.58
N ASN A 105 -0.03 34.45 1.87
CA ASN A 105 -0.30 35.43 0.82
C ASN A 105 -0.81 34.71 -0.43
N PHE A 106 -1.49 35.42 -1.32
CA PHE A 106 -1.77 34.93 -2.67
C PHE A 106 -0.55 35.10 -3.59
N ALA A 107 -0.57 34.39 -4.72
CA ALA A 107 0.39 34.59 -5.78
C ALA A 107 0.25 36.01 -6.35
N ASP A 108 1.39 36.71 -6.45
CA ASP A 108 1.51 38.04 -7.06
C ASP A 108 0.54 39.10 -6.51
N SER A 109 0.10 38.96 -5.26
CA SER A 109 -0.83 39.88 -4.60
C SER A 109 -0.41 40.19 -3.16
N THR A 110 -0.86 41.33 -2.65
CA THR A 110 -0.75 41.72 -1.23
C THR A 110 -1.85 41.12 -0.37
N GLY A 111 -2.86 40.50 -0.97
CA GLY A 111 -3.98 39.88 -0.28
C GLY A 111 -3.56 38.64 0.51
N ILE A 112 -4.25 38.43 1.64
CA ILE A 112 -3.98 37.33 2.57
C ILE A 112 -5.17 36.38 2.57
N ILE A 113 -4.88 35.08 2.53
CA ILE A 113 -5.85 34.01 2.75
C ILE A 113 -5.63 33.38 4.13
N GLN A 114 -6.71 33.23 4.89
CA GLN A 114 -6.74 32.42 6.11
C GLN A 114 -7.82 31.34 5.98
N VAL A 115 -7.41 30.08 6.03
CA VAL A 115 -8.30 28.92 5.86
C VAL A 115 -8.15 27.89 6.98
N SER A 116 -9.25 27.25 7.35
CA SER A 116 -9.25 26.02 8.14
C SER A 116 -9.68 24.87 7.23
N LEU A 117 -8.97 23.75 7.27
CA LEU A 117 -9.12 22.66 6.31
C LEU A 117 -9.47 21.34 7.01
N ALA A 118 -10.21 20.50 6.30
CA ALA A 118 -10.41 19.09 6.64
C ALA A 118 -10.25 18.23 5.39
N THR A 119 -9.85 16.98 5.55
CA THR A 119 -9.70 16.02 4.44
C THR A 119 -10.63 14.85 4.62
N SER A 120 -11.20 14.31 3.54
CA SER A 120 -11.93 13.04 3.57
C SER A 120 -11.08 11.88 3.05
N THR A 121 -11.37 10.70 3.56
CA THR A 121 -10.90 9.43 3.01
C THR A 121 -11.96 8.35 3.16
N GLN A 122 -12.13 7.53 2.13
CA GLN A 122 -12.91 6.30 2.14
C GLN A 122 -12.05 5.08 2.46
N ARG A 123 -10.76 5.29 2.72
CA ARG A 123 -9.82 4.24 3.08
C ARG A 123 -9.88 3.93 4.57
N ASP A 124 -9.20 2.86 4.96
CA ASP A 124 -8.99 2.48 6.34
C ASP A 124 -8.20 3.55 7.13
N GLY A 125 -8.20 3.41 8.45
CA GLY A 125 -7.68 4.41 9.35
C GLY A 125 -6.17 4.67 9.23
N ARG A 126 -5.41 3.86 8.46
CA ARG A 126 -3.99 4.13 8.20
C ARG A 126 -3.79 5.49 7.54
N VAL A 127 -4.68 5.91 6.64
CA VAL A 127 -4.60 7.24 6.00
C VAL A 127 -4.70 8.35 7.05
N LEU A 128 -5.61 8.24 8.02
CA LEU A 128 -5.76 9.21 9.10
C LEU A 128 -4.51 9.25 10.00
N GLN A 129 -3.95 8.07 10.30
CA GLN A 129 -2.71 7.96 11.08
C GLN A 129 -1.52 8.58 10.33
N TRP A 130 -1.42 8.38 9.02
CA TRP A 130 -0.36 8.96 8.18
C TRP A 130 -0.50 10.47 8.06
N LEU A 131 -1.73 10.98 7.87
CA LEU A 131 -2.00 12.42 7.90
C LEU A 131 -1.57 13.04 9.22
N LYS A 132 -1.85 12.39 10.36
CA LYS A 132 -1.41 12.88 11.67
C LYS A 132 0.11 12.81 11.83
N ARG A 133 0.73 11.69 11.41
CA ARG A 133 2.18 11.47 11.52
C ARG A 133 2.97 12.48 10.70
N HIS A 134 2.53 12.75 9.47
CA HIS A 134 3.21 13.62 8.51
C HIS A 134 2.56 15.01 8.41
N GLU A 135 1.81 15.42 9.44
CA GLU A 135 1.06 16.68 9.45
C GLU A 135 1.97 17.88 9.12
N LEU A 136 3.23 17.88 9.58
CA LEU A 136 4.20 18.93 9.28
C LEU A 136 4.51 19.03 7.78
N ALA A 137 4.80 17.90 7.13
CA ALA A 137 5.12 17.87 5.71
C ALA A 137 3.90 18.24 4.86
N VAL A 138 2.74 17.71 5.23
CA VAL A 138 1.44 18.03 4.63
C VAL A 138 1.14 19.53 4.76
N ARG A 139 1.33 20.11 5.94
CA ARG A 139 1.13 21.54 6.20
C ARG A 139 2.05 22.40 5.36
N SER A 140 3.31 22.02 5.23
CA SER A 140 4.25 22.73 4.36
C SER A 140 3.79 22.72 2.90
N ALA A 141 3.34 21.58 2.38
CA ALA A 141 2.86 21.46 1.01
C ALA A 141 1.60 22.31 0.77
N ILE A 142 0.66 22.30 1.73
CA ILE A 142 -0.55 23.15 1.68
C ILE A 142 -0.16 24.64 1.59
N LEU A 143 0.77 25.11 2.41
CA LEU A 143 1.19 26.51 2.39
C LEU A 143 1.82 26.91 1.04
N VAL A 144 2.59 26.01 0.42
CA VAL A 144 3.15 26.25 -0.92
C VAL A 144 2.03 26.38 -1.97
N GLU A 145 1.04 25.50 -1.94
CA GLU A 145 -0.10 25.57 -2.88
C GLU A 145 -0.98 26.81 -2.66
N LEU A 146 -1.19 27.22 -1.40
CA LEU A 146 -1.91 28.45 -1.10
C LEU A 146 -1.14 29.68 -1.62
N ALA A 147 0.18 29.73 -1.41
CA ALA A 147 1.04 30.79 -1.92
C ALA A 147 1.10 30.86 -3.45
N ALA A 148 0.92 29.73 -4.13
CA ALA A 148 0.88 29.65 -5.59
C ALA A 148 -0.51 29.97 -6.18
N THR A 149 -1.51 30.21 -5.33
CA THR A 149 -2.89 30.43 -5.79
C THR A 149 -3.14 31.90 -6.16
N PRO A 150 -3.66 32.18 -7.37
CA PRO A 150 -4.10 33.53 -7.75
C PRO A 150 -5.23 34.03 -6.85
N GLU A 151 -5.24 35.32 -6.54
CA GLU A 151 -6.28 35.93 -5.70
C GLU A 151 -7.70 35.78 -6.29
N GLU A 152 -7.84 35.88 -7.62
CA GLU A 152 -9.11 35.69 -8.33
C GLU A 152 -9.76 34.31 -8.12
N ASP A 153 -8.95 33.27 -7.89
CA ASP A 153 -9.44 31.92 -7.58
C ASP A 153 -10.17 31.89 -6.22
N ALA A 154 -9.82 32.79 -5.31
CA ALA A 154 -10.41 32.84 -3.97
C ALA A 154 -11.85 33.40 -3.95
N PHE A 155 -12.23 34.15 -4.99
CA PHE A 155 -13.54 34.80 -5.08
C PHE A 155 -14.56 34.02 -5.93
N SER A 156 -14.11 33.05 -6.74
CA SER A 156 -14.98 32.24 -7.59
C SER A 156 -15.21 30.83 -7.04
N ALA A 157 -16.40 30.26 -7.29
CA ALA A 157 -16.69 28.87 -6.91
C ALA A 157 -15.76 27.88 -7.63
N ASP A 158 -15.59 28.05 -8.93
CA ASP A 158 -14.69 27.23 -9.75
C ASP A 158 -13.23 27.34 -9.29
N GLY A 159 -12.80 28.53 -8.87
CA GLY A 159 -11.46 28.76 -8.33
C GLY A 159 -11.23 28.01 -7.02
N LYS A 160 -12.20 28.04 -6.09
CA LYS A 160 -12.16 27.25 -4.85
C LYS A 160 -12.14 25.74 -5.13
N GLU A 161 -12.89 25.28 -6.13
CA GLU A 161 -12.86 23.87 -6.53
C GLU A 161 -11.49 23.46 -7.10
N ARG A 162 -10.88 24.29 -7.96
CA ARG A 162 -9.51 24.06 -8.44
C ARG A 162 -8.51 24.04 -7.29
N MET A 163 -8.63 24.98 -6.35
CA MET A 163 -7.77 25.06 -5.16
C MET A 163 -7.89 23.78 -4.31
N SER A 164 -9.10 23.32 -4.01
CA SER A 164 -9.34 22.07 -3.29
C SER A 164 -8.70 20.85 -3.99
N LYS A 165 -8.81 20.77 -5.32
CA LYS A 165 -8.17 19.70 -6.11
C LYS A 165 -6.65 19.74 -6.03
N ARG A 166 -6.03 20.93 -6.18
CA ARG A 166 -4.57 21.10 -6.05
C ARG A 166 -4.09 20.73 -4.65
N LEU A 167 -4.79 21.20 -3.62
CA LEU A 167 -4.49 20.83 -2.23
C LEU A 167 -4.57 19.32 -2.03
N THR A 168 -5.64 18.66 -2.50
CA THR A 168 -5.78 17.19 -2.44
C THR A 168 -4.59 16.48 -3.08
N GLN A 169 -4.17 16.93 -4.27
CA GLN A 169 -3.02 16.37 -4.98
C GLN A 169 -1.70 16.57 -4.22
N ALA A 170 -1.48 17.75 -3.66
CA ALA A 170 -0.28 18.05 -2.89
C ALA A 170 -0.19 17.19 -1.62
N ILE A 171 -1.32 17.00 -0.91
CA ILE A 171 -1.38 16.12 0.26
C ILE A 171 -1.07 14.67 -0.14
N ASN A 172 -1.71 14.15 -1.19
CA ASN A 172 -1.46 12.79 -1.66
C ASN A 172 -0.02 12.59 -2.11
N LYS A 173 0.58 13.56 -2.81
CA LYS A 173 2.00 13.51 -3.19
C LYS A 173 2.90 13.36 -1.97
N VAL A 174 2.64 14.10 -0.89
CA VAL A 174 3.41 13.95 0.36
C VAL A 174 3.22 12.56 0.95
N LEU A 175 1.99 12.03 0.98
CA LEU A 175 1.74 10.68 1.51
C LEU A 175 2.38 9.59 0.64
N GLU A 176 2.35 9.73 -0.68
CA GLU A 176 3.04 8.84 -1.62
C GLU A 176 4.55 8.85 -1.41
N GLU A 177 5.15 10.04 -1.24
CA GLU A 177 6.59 10.16 -0.97
C GLU A 177 7.03 9.59 0.38
N LYS A 178 6.15 9.62 1.40
CA LYS A 178 6.49 9.20 2.78
C LYS A 178 6.09 7.78 3.12
N GLU A 179 4.95 7.32 2.62
CA GLU A 179 4.32 6.04 2.98
C GLU A 179 4.08 5.15 1.74
N GLY A 180 4.35 5.64 0.53
CA GLY A 180 4.20 4.88 -0.71
C GLY A 180 2.76 4.83 -1.27
N PHE A 181 1.80 5.51 -0.63
CA PHE A 181 0.41 5.51 -1.06
C PHE A 181 -0.33 6.81 -0.67
N GLY A 182 -1.08 7.38 -1.61
CA GLY A 182 -1.98 8.51 -1.41
C GLY A 182 -3.40 8.02 -1.11
N GLY A 183 -4.05 8.55 -0.08
CA GLY A 183 -5.34 8.04 0.40
C GLY A 183 -6.41 9.09 0.64
N VAL A 184 -6.13 10.36 0.34
CA VAL A 184 -7.08 11.46 0.53
C VAL A 184 -7.96 11.59 -0.70
N ASP A 185 -9.28 11.59 -0.50
CA ASP A 185 -10.25 11.74 -1.59
C ASP A 185 -10.51 13.22 -1.92
N ALA A 186 -10.65 14.08 -0.90
CA ALA A 186 -10.89 15.50 -1.09
C ALA A 186 -10.47 16.36 0.12
N VAL A 187 -10.15 17.62 -0.17
CA VAL A 187 -9.94 18.68 0.84
C VAL A 187 -11.16 19.61 0.87
N TYR A 188 -11.63 19.92 2.07
CA TYR A 188 -12.75 20.82 2.34
C TYR A 188 -12.27 22.03 3.13
N PHE A 189 -12.86 23.18 2.83
CA PHE A 189 -12.66 24.41 3.58
C PHE A 189 -13.73 24.50 4.67
N GLU A 190 -13.32 24.42 5.95
CA GLU A 190 -14.22 24.65 7.08
C GLU A 190 -14.43 26.15 7.31
N GLN A 191 -13.37 26.94 7.12
CA GLN A 191 -13.38 28.39 7.19
C GLN A 191 -12.54 28.94 6.04
N PHE A 192 -13.01 30.03 5.42
CA PHE A 192 -12.32 30.67 4.30
C PHE A 192 -12.46 32.19 4.42
N LEU A 193 -11.37 32.85 4.78
CA LEU A 193 -11.28 34.30 4.94
C LEU A 193 -10.24 34.86 3.96
N VAL A 194 -10.58 35.98 3.35
CA VAL A 194 -9.71 36.74 2.43
C VAL A 194 -9.66 38.18 2.91
N GLN A 195 -8.47 38.77 2.98
CA GLN A 195 -8.21 40.13 3.46
C GLN A 195 -7.31 40.92 2.51
#